data_AF-A0A818ABE1-F1
#
_entry.id   AF-A0A818ABE1-F1
#
_cell.length_a   1.000
_cell.length_b   1.000
_cell.length_c   1.000
_cell.angle_alpha   90.00
_cell.angle_beta   90.00
_cell.angle_gamma   90.00
#
_symmetry.space_group_name_H-M   'P 1'
#
loop_
_entity.id
_entity.type
_entity.pdbx_description
1 polymer ?
#
loop_
_entity_poly.entity_id
_entity_poly.type
_entity_poly.pdbx_seq_one_letter_code
_entity_poly.pdbx_strand_id
1 'polypeptide(L)'
;MTTWKNLNHNSSLYTDHYLSDIDDDLTSITDFDLLKFQLIRQRQTLFSFIELLIKTELSYENIVLRVDYENLLNKHNQLNKEYNLLKNEYQHLGQTCLYLINKTHDLIDERNKYYNEWQTNKSLLTPRPDWDKVSNVIDGGIERWKILSNGKSSEQLVDILIKEIINGIQIEPTHEQNYFDAIGDDLSVLPFLRISKNTRIFNRRMRRRMTGLLIKDIWADKIRDTKDHFLQNASRTKENNASELSSSLRSPLLQITHSSSDNNSNQNNKTLADHVAAYFEKRFNSHTIAIEMGYNLSDACQRYRNSERINLFWGIITGQIEEMVYHHQMKSISQLLQHLIKMKKLFSTQQEPLSTRARRAIVSEPSTPLSVIANRRLSSLSLFSMKEHPESTVLHNGLVMTNEQFLESLKIFYPNKTSSQIDELFQSAKHDLQYSNESIEFSSLFMEDDETRFGEFLSALIKQINQEKMAYVEQIKQILLGYPLITVSQFCRAIYMIDPNINQNELHRYIQWVFSIKNFHSSQQIKPLDLEDLLRRLENCACFKH
;
A
#
# COMPACT_ATOMS: atom_id res chain seq x y z
N MET A 1 -35.45 15.95 -54.77
CA MET A 1 -35.58 14.80 -55.69
C MET A 1 -35.97 13.59 -54.84
N THR A 2 -37.02 12.86 -55.24
CA THR A 2 -37.70 11.75 -54.51
C THR A 2 -38.58 12.23 -53.35
N THR A 3 -39.85 11.86 -53.16
CA THR A 3 -40.80 10.94 -53.81
C THR A 3 -42.17 11.23 -53.20
N TRP A 4 -43.17 11.64 -53.97
CA TRP A 4 -44.58 11.40 -53.64
C TRP A 4 -45.32 11.04 -54.93
N LYS A 5 -45.39 9.74 -55.17
CA LYS A 5 -46.25 9.10 -56.17
C LYS A 5 -47.63 8.90 -55.53
N ASN A 6 -48.64 9.09 -56.38
CA ASN A 6 -49.97 8.49 -56.33
C ASN A 6 -50.88 8.88 -55.18
N LEU A 7 -51.90 9.68 -55.50
CA LEU A 7 -53.30 9.34 -55.25
C LEU A 7 -54.20 10.10 -56.22
N ASN A 8 -55.15 9.35 -56.79
CA ASN A 8 -56.36 9.78 -57.50
C ASN A 8 -56.26 10.11 -58.99
N HIS A 9 -56.21 9.03 -59.78
CA HIS A 9 -57.11 8.87 -60.92
C HIS A 9 -58.58 8.98 -60.45
N ASN A 10 -59.35 9.89 -61.05
CA ASN A 10 -60.71 9.67 -61.55
C ASN A 10 -61.42 11.00 -61.80
N SER A 11 -61.57 11.37 -63.08
CA SER A 11 -62.82 11.93 -63.63
C SER A 11 -62.61 12.34 -65.10
N SER A 12 -62.58 11.34 -65.98
CA SER A 12 -62.95 11.52 -67.39
C SER A 12 -64.46 11.31 -67.49
N LEU A 13 -65.22 12.39 -67.59
CA LEU A 13 -66.58 12.40 -68.14
C LEU A 13 -66.59 13.57 -69.12
N TYR A 14 -66.42 13.35 -70.43
CA TYR A 14 -67.46 12.93 -71.39
C TYR A 14 -68.65 13.91 -71.41
N THR A 15 -69.17 14.16 -72.62
CA THR A 15 -70.33 14.98 -73.02
C THR A 15 -69.98 16.43 -73.39
N ASP A 16 -70.30 17.00 -74.55
CA ASP A 16 -71.09 16.63 -75.74
C ASP A 16 -70.61 17.62 -76.85
N HIS A 17 -70.12 17.25 -78.02
CA HIS A 17 -70.83 16.62 -79.14
C HIS A 17 -72.35 16.81 -79.09
N TYR A 18 -72.84 18.00 -79.41
CA TYR A 18 -74.10 18.20 -80.14
C TYR A 18 -74.17 19.68 -80.58
N LEU A 19 -74.61 19.90 -81.82
CA LEU A 19 -74.89 21.19 -82.47
C LEU A 19 -73.78 21.78 -83.37
N SER A 20 -73.04 20.91 -84.07
CA SER A 20 -72.78 21.18 -85.49
C SER A 20 -74.05 20.79 -86.26
N ASP A 21 -74.49 21.66 -87.16
CA ASP A 21 -75.60 21.48 -88.10
C ASP A 21 -76.99 21.83 -87.53
N ILE A 22 -77.26 23.14 -87.42
CA ILE A 22 -78.59 23.65 -87.75
C ILE A 22 -78.38 24.86 -88.66
N ASP A 23 -78.70 24.65 -89.93
CA ASP A 23 -78.71 25.64 -91.00
C ASP A 23 -79.60 26.85 -90.69
N ASP A 24 -79.16 27.97 -91.26
CA ASP A 24 -79.67 29.34 -91.17
C ASP A 24 -81.08 29.57 -91.78
N ASP A 25 -82.12 28.89 -91.30
CA ASP A 25 -83.52 29.24 -91.64
C ASP A 25 -84.28 29.82 -90.43
N LEU A 26 -83.92 31.06 -90.08
CA LEU A 26 -84.48 31.90 -89.02
C LEU A 26 -85.86 32.52 -89.33
N THR A 27 -86.74 31.81 -90.05
CA THR A 27 -88.09 32.34 -90.38
C THR A 27 -89.25 31.66 -89.65
N SER A 28 -88.96 30.78 -88.67
CA SER A 28 -89.98 30.23 -87.75
C SER A 28 -89.47 29.94 -86.34
N ILE A 29 -88.49 30.71 -85.86
CA ILE A 29 -87.95 30.59 -84.51
C ILE A 29 -88.78 31.48 -83.59
N THR A 30 -89.44 30.86 -82.60
CA THR A 30 -90.23 31.56 -81.58
C THR A 30 -89.32 32.39 -80.68
N ASP A 31 -89.80 33.48 -80.05
CA ASP A 31 -89.00 34.31 -79.11
C ASP A 31 -88.31 33.45 -78.02
N PHE A 32 -88.91 32.30 -77.69
CA PHE A 32 -88.37 31.29 -76.78
C PHE A 32 -87.06 30.67 -77.28
N ASP A 33 -86.97 30.36 -78.57
CA ASP A 33 -85.78 29.76 -79.19
C ASP A 33 -84.63 30.77 -79.29
N LEU A 34 -84.95 32.05 -79.54
CA LEU A 34 -83.97 33.16 -79.48
C LEU A 34 -83.42 33.34 -78.06
N LEU A 35 -84.30 33.30 -77.04
CA LEU A 35 -83.89 33.40 -75.64
C LEU A 35 -83.01 32.21 -75.24
N LYS A 36 -83.36 31.00 -75.68
CA LYS A 36 -82.55 29.78 -75.48
C LYS A 36 -81.18 29.90 -76.13
N PHE A 37 -81.12 30.41 -77.36
CA PHE A 37 -79.85 30.68 -78.04
C PHE A 37 -78.99 31.72 -77.30
N GLN A 38 -79.59 32.82 -76.86
CA GLN A 38 -78.89 33.83 -76.05
C GLN A 38 -78.40 33.26 -74.72
N LEU A 39 -79.20 32.44 -74.04
CA LEU A 39 -78.84 31.81 -72.77
C LEU A 39 -77.70 30.80 -72.96
N ILE A 40 -77.73 30.00 -74.04
CA ILE A 40 -76.63 29.10 -74.41
C ILE A 40 -75.35 29.91 -74.67
N ARG A 41 -75.44 31.00 -75.43
CA ARG A 41 -74.30 31.88 -75.70
C ARG A 41 -73.74 32.52 -74.43
N GLN A 42 -74.61 33.00 -73.53
CA GLN A 42 -74.21 33.56 -72.23
C GLN A 42 -73.55 32.50 -71.33
N ARG A 43 -74.06 31.26 -71.37
CA ARG A 43 -73.49 30.14 -70.62
C ARG A 43 -72.10 29.76 -71.15
N GLN A 44 -71.91 29.79 -72.47
CA GLN A 44 -70.60 29.60 -73.09
C GLN A 44 -69.60 30.70 -72.71
N THR A 45 -70.03 31.97 -72.70
CA THR A 45 -69.17 33.09 -72.26
C THR A 45 -68.84 33.01 -70.78
N LEU A 46 -69.78 32.59 -69.92
CA LEU A 46 -69.49 32.39 -68.50
C LEU A 46 -68.52 31.23 -68.28
N PHE A 47 -68.67 30.14 -69.04
CA PHE A 47 -67.76 29.01 -68.95
C PHE A 47 -66.33 29.41 -69.33
N SER A 48 -66.16 30.20 -70.39
CA SER A 48 -64.83 30.69 -70.77
C SER A 48 -64.23 31.64 -69.73
N PHE A 49 -65.04 32.50 -69.09
CA PHE A 49 -64.57 33.34 -67.98
C PHE A 49 -64.15 32.53 -66.75
N ILE A 50 -64.91 31.50 -66.39
CA ILE A 50 -64.58 30.60 -65.27
C ILE A 50 -63.28 29.85 -65.55
N GLU A 51 -63.12 29.31 -66.77
CA GLU A 51 -61.90 28.60 -67.17
C GLU A 51 -60.67 29.52 -67.10
N LEU A 52 -60.83 30.79 -67.50
CA LEU A 52 -59.78 31.80 -67.43
C LEU A 52 -59.43 32.12 -65.96
N LEU A 53 -60.44 32.27 -65.10
CA LEU A 53 -60.26 32.53 -63.67
C LEU A 53 -59.52 31.38 -62.99
N ILE A 54 -59.90 30.13 -63.24
CA ILE A 54 -59.21 28.93 -62.72
C ILE A 54 -57.76 28.88 -63.21
N LYS A 55 -57.50 29.14 -64.49
CA LYS A 55 -56.13 29.20 -65.03
C LYS A 55 -55.30 30.28 -64.34
N THR A 56 -55.89 31.44 -64.05
CA THR A 56 -55.19 32.49 -63.31
C THR A 56 -54.95 32.10 -61.87
N GLU A 57 -55.95 31.56 -61.16
CA GLU A 57 -55.85 31.18 -59.75
C GLU A 57 -54.77 30.10 -59.55
N LEU A 58 -54.76 29.05 -60.37
CA LEU A 58 -53.71 28.02 -60.37
C LEU A 58 -52.33 28.59 -60.70
N SER A 59 -52.27 29.59 -61.59
CA SER A 59 -51.01 30.27 -61.90
C SER A 59 -50.50 31.09 -60.72
N TYR A 60 -51.39 31.65 -59.88
CA TYR A 60 -51.02 32.44 -58.70
C TYR A 60 -50.86 31.60 -57.42
N GLU A 61 -51.42 30.40 -57.36
CA GLU A 61 -51.35 29.50 -56.20
C GLU A 61 -49.93 28.96 -55.94
N ASN A 62 -49.09 28.85 -56.97
CA ASN A 62 -47.71 28.33 -56.89
C ASN A 62 -46.60 29.39 -57.12
N ILE A 63 -46.93 30.68 -57.14
CA ILE A 63 -45.93 31.74 -57.25
C ILE A 63 -45.51 32.15 -55.84
N VAL A 64 -44.26 31.84 -55.48
CA VAL A 64 -43.61 32.42 -54.29
C VAL A 64 -43.69 33.94 -54.43
N LEU A 65 -44.34 34.61 -53.48
CA LEU A 65 -44.40 36.06 -53.45
C LEU A 65 -42.98 36.60 -53.66
N ARG A 66 -42.81 37.52 -54.61
CA ARG A 66 -41.48 38.03 -54.99
C ARG A 66 -40.66 38.47 -53.77
N VAL A 67 -41.33 39.05 -52.77
CA VAL A 67 -40.75 39.46 -51.48
C VAL A 67 -40.17 38.27 -50.71
N ASP A 68 -40.88 37.14 -50.64
CA ASP A 68 -40.41 35.93 -49.95
C ASP A 68 -39.28 35.24 -50.70
N TYR A 69 -39.31 35.25 -52.04
CA TYR A 69 -38.20 34.79 -52.86
C TYR A 69 -36.95 35.63 -52.63
N GLU A 70 -37.08 36.96 -52.65
CA GLU A 70 -35.98 37.89 -52.38
C GLU A 70 -35.44 37.70 -50.95
N ASN A 71 -36.32 37.49 -49.96
CA ASN A 71 -35.94 37.18 -48.58
C ASN A 71 -35.18 35.85 -48.47
N LEU A 72 -35.66 34.79 -49.15
CA LEU A 72 -35.02 33.47 -49.13
C LEU A 72 -33.67 33.50 -49.86
N LEU A 73 -33.58 34.22 -50.98
CA LEU A 73 -32.35 34.43 -51.73
C LEU A 73 -31.32 35.19 -50.88
N ASN A 74 -31.75 36.23 -50.17
CA ASN A 74 -30.89 36.98 -49.25
C ASN A 74 -30.36 36.09 -48.12
N LYS A 75 -31.20 35.25 -47.50
CA LYS A 75 -30.78 34.28 -46.48
C LYS A 75 -29.81 33.26 -47.04
N HIS A 76 -30.07 32.72 -48.24
CA HIS A 76 -29.17 31.78 -48.89
C HIS A 76 -27.80 32.42 -49.16
N ASN A 77 -27.79 33.66 -49.65
CA ASN A 77 -26.56 34.41 -49.88
C ASN A 77 -25.80 34.72 -48.59
N GLN A 78 -26.49 35.02 -47.49
CA GLN A 78 -25.89 35.19 -46.17
C GLN A 78 -25.26 33.88 -45.65
N LEU A 79 -26.02 32.79 -45.64
CA LEU A 79 -25.52 31.47 -45.22
C LEU A 79 -24.35 31.00 -46.07
N ASN A 80 -24.37 31.27 -47.39
CA ASN A 80 -23.27 30.91 -48.27
C ASN A 80 -22.00 31.74 -47.95
N LYS A 81 -22.14 33.02 -47.59
CA LYS A 81 -20.99 33.82 -47.12
C LYS A 81 -20.42 33.26 -45.82
N GLU A 82 -21.27 32.96 -44.84
CA GLU A 82 -20.85 32.38 -43.56
C GLU A 82 -20.19 31.01 -43.75
N TYR A 83 -20.75 30.16 -44.59
CA TYR A 83 -20.18 28.85 -44.93
C TYR A 83 -18.79 28.99 -45.55
N ASN A 84 -18.60 29.93 -46.49
CA ASN A 84 -17.29 30.16 -47.10
C ASN A 84 -16.27 30.72 -46.11
N LEU A 85 -16.68 31.61 -45.20
CA LEU A 85 -15.82 32.08 -44.12
C LEU A 85 -15.37 30.94 -43.21
N LEU A 86 -16.32 30.15 -42.71
CA LEU A 86 -16.03 29.02 -41.82
C LEU A 86 -15.16 27.96 -42.51
N LYS A 87 -15.39 27.70 -43.79
CA LYS A 87 -14.57 26.80 -44.61
C LYS A 87 -13.12 27.29 -44.67
N ASN A 88 -12.91 28.59 -44.87
CA ASN A 88 -11.57 29.17 -44.91
C ASN A 88 -10.88 29.11 -43.54
N GLU A 89 -11.61 29.37 -42.44
CA GLU A 89 -11.10 29.24 -41.08
C GLU A 89 -10.69 27.79 -40.76
N TYR A 90 -11.51 26.81 -41.16
CA TYR A 90 -11.18 25.40 -40.97
C TYR A 90 -9.94 24.98 -41.77
N GLN A 91 -9.80 25.47 -43.01
CA GLN A 91 -8.60 25.24 -43.81
C GLN A 91 -7.34 25.86 -43.18
N HIS A 92 -7.45 27.10 -42.69
CA HIS A 92 -6.36 27.77 -41.99
C HIS A 92 -5.99 27.01 -40.70
N LEU A 93 -6.98 26.61 -39.90
CA LEU A 93 -6.75 25.82 -38.70
C LEU A 93 -6.04 24.50 -39.03
N GLY A 94 -6.47 23.80 -40.09
CA GLY A 94 -5.81 22.60 -40.58
C GLY A 94 -4.34 22.83 -40.94
N GLN A 95 -4.03 23.93 -41.63
CA GLN A 95 -2.65 24.32 -41.94
C GLN A 95 -1.82 24.62 -40.69
N THR A 96 -2.39 25.34 -39.72
CA THR A 96 -1.70 25.63 -38.44
C THR A 96 -1.43 24.37 -37.63
N CYS A 97 -2.38 23.43 -37.57
CA CYS A 97 -2.18 22.14 -36.91
C CYS A 97 -1.05 21.34 -37.58
N LEU A 98 -1.01 21.31 -38.91
CA LEU A 98 0.05 20.64 -39.65
C LEU A 98 1.41 21.30 -39.41
N TYR A 99 1.46 22.63 -39.40
CA TYR A 99 2.67 23.37 -39.05
C TYR A 99 3.16 23.05 -37.63
N LEU A 100 2.26 23.01 -36.65
CA LEU A 100 2.60 22.64 -35.27
C LEU A 100 3.11 21.21 -35.17
N ILE A 101 2.50 20.26 -35.88
CA ILE A 101 2.97 18.86 -35.92
C ILE A 101 4.40 18.80 -36.45
N ASN A 102 4.68 19.44 -37.59
CA ASN A 102 6.03 19.48 -38.16
C ASN A 102 7.04 20.12 -37.20
N LYS A 103 6.67 21.26 -36.59
CA LYS A 103 7.51 21.94 -35.61
C LYS A 103 7.78 21.08 -34.37
N THR A 104 6.80 20.30 -33.90
CA THR A 104 7.01 19.36 -32.79
C THR A 104 7.94 18.23 -33.17
N HIS A 105 7.90 17.75 -34.41
CA HIS A 105 8.86 16.76 -34.92
C HIS A 105 10.28 17.33 -34.93
N ASP A 106 10.46 18.54 -35.46
CA ASP A 106 11.77 19.21 -35.48
C ASP A 106 12.34 19.38 -34.05
N LEU A 107 11.51 19.79 -33.10
CA LEU A 107 11.92 19.93 -31.68
C LEU A 107 12.28 18.59 -31.04
N ILE A 108 11.60 17.50 -31.41
CA ILE A 108 11.95 16.15 -30.94
C ILE A 108 13.32 15.74 -31.48
N ASP A 109 13.61 16.05 -32.74
CA ASP A 109 14.91 15.75 -33.36
C ASP A 109 16.04 16.56 -32.72
N GLU A 110 15.83 17.86 -32.49
CA GLU A 110 16.77 18.70 -31.74
C GLU A 110 17.01 18.17 -30.32
N ARG A 111 15.95 17.81 -29.60
CA ARG A 111 16.05 17.20 -28.27
C ARG A 111 16.88 15.92 -28.31
N ASN A 112 16.63 15.03 -29.26
CA ASN A 112 17.36 13.77 -29.40
C ASN A 112 18.84 14.03 -29.70
N LYS A 113 19.14 15.02 -30.54
CA LYS A 113 20.52 15.44 -30.82
C LYS A 113 21.24 15.90 -29.55
N TYR A 114 20.65 16.82 -28.78
CA TYR A 114 21.25 17.29 -27.52
C TYR A 114 21.37 16.18 -26.48
N TYR A 115 20.40 15.27 -26.40
CA TYR A 115 20.46 14.12 -25.50
C TYR A 115 21.65 13.21 -25.85
N ASN A 116 21.87 12.94 -27.14
CA ASN A 116 23.01 12.15 -27.61
C ASN A 116 24.33 12.86 -27.34
N GLU A 117 24.43 14.16 -27.63
CA GLU A 117 25.61 14.98 -27.33
C GLU A 117 25.91 15.04 -25.82
N TRP A 118 24.88 15.18 -24.99
CA TRP A 118 25.01 15.11 -23.53
C TRP A 118 25.48 13.73 -23.09
N GLN A 119 24.96 12.65 -23.67
CA GLN A 119 25.36 11.29 -23.31
C GLN A 119 26.80 11.00 -23.69
N THR A 120 27.27 11.50 -24.85
CA THR A 120 28.68 11.45 -25.23
C THR A 120 29.54 12.35 -24.34
N ASN A 121 29.07 13.55 -23.98
CA ASN A 121 29.81 14.43 -23.10
C ASN A 121 29.87 13.89 -21.68
N LYS A 122 28.81 13.24 -21.19
CA LYS A 122 28.77 12.56 -19.89
C LYS A 122 29.80 11.44 -19.81
N SER A 123 29.96 10.64 -20.87
CA SER A 123 31.00 9.62 -20.91
C SER A 123 32.41 10.20 -21.00
N LEU A 124 32.57 11.42 -21.53
CA LEU A 124 33.83 12.17 -21.54
C LEU A 124 34.11 12.90 -20.21
N LEU A 125 33.06 13.33 -19.49
CA LEU A 125 33.12 14.12 -18.25
C LEU A 125 33.14 13.29 -16.97
N THR A 126 32.91 11.98 -17.03
CA THR A 126 33.28 11.11 -15.92
C THR A 126 34.81 11.06 -15.85
N PRO A 127 35.46 11.64 -14.82
CA PRO A 127 36.90 11.52 -14.69
C PRO A 127 37.20 10.02 -14.63
N ARG A 128 38.02 9.56 -15.58
CA ARG A 128 38.40 8.15 -15.59
C ARG A 128 39.04 7.83 -14.25
N PRO A 129 38.66 6.73 -13.59
CA PRO A 129 39.33 6.30 -12.38
C PRO A 129 40.84 6.23 -12.64
N ASP A 130 41.66 6.67 -11.69
CA ASP A 130 43.10 6.45 -11.75
C ASP A 130 43.35 4.94 -11.65
N TRP A 131 43.37 4.25 -12.80
CA TRP A 131 43.57 2.80 -12.87
C TRP A 131 44.93 2.38 -12.33
N ASP A 132 45.89 3.29 -12.23
CA ASP A 132 47.17 3.03 -11.57
C ASP A 132 46.99 2.75 -10.08
N LYS A 133 45.97 3.32 -9.41
CA LYS A 133 45.68 3.04 -8.00
C LYS A 133 45.15 1.61 -7.78
N VAL A 134 44.56 1.00 -8.80
CA VAL A 134 44.03 -0.37 -8.73
C VAL A 134 45.15 -1.40 -8.57
N SER A 135 46.35 -1.10 -9.07
CA SER A 135 47.52 -1.96 -8.87
C SER A 135 47.90 -2.17 -7.40
N ASN A 136 47.51 -1.26 -6.50
CA ASN A 136 47.75 -1.38 -5.06
C ASN A 136 46.74 -2.32 -4.37
N VAL A 137 45.63 -2.65 -5.04
CA VAL A 137 44.50 -3.42 -4.50
C VAL A 137 44.48 -4.86 -5.02
N ILE A 138 45.20 -5.13 -6.11
CA ILE A 138 45.24 -6.46 -6.77
C ILE A 138 46.57 -7.14 -6.46
N ASP A 139 46.50 -8.40 -6.02
CA ASP A 139 47.67 -9.23 -5.73
C ASP A 139 48.53 -9.45 -6.98
N GLY A 140 49.82 -9.12 -6.92
CA GLY A 140 50.74 -9.12 -8.07
C GLY A 140 51.05 -7.74 -8.66
N GLY A 141 50.51 -6.67 -8.06
CA GLY A 141 50.98 -5.30 -8.25
C GLY A 141 50.82 -4.72 -9.65
N ILE A 142 51.60 -3.68 -9.94
CA ILE A 142 51.54 -2.89 -11.18
C ILE A 142 51.81 -3.73 -12.43
N GLU A 143 52.67 -4.74 -12.34
CA GLU A 143 53.04 -5.56 -13.50
C GLU A 143 51.91 -6.49 -13.94
N ARG A 144 51.27 -7.19 -13.00
CA ARG A 144 50.11 -8.04 -13.30
C ARG A 144 48.93 -7.20 -13.78
N TRP A 145 48.70 -6.04 -13.14
CA TRP A 145 47.63 -5.14 -13.58
C TRP A 145 47.87 -4.63 -14.99
N LYS A 146 49.10 -4.23 -15.36
CA LYS A 146 49.45 -3.81 -16.73
C LYS A 146 49.17 -4.91 -17.75
N ILE A 147 49.45 -6.18 -17.43
CA ILE A 147 49.16 -7.31 -18.33
C ILE A 147 47.65 -7.50 -18.49
N LEU A 148 46.89 -7.41 -17.38
CA LEU A 148 45.44 -7.57 -17.39
C LEU A 148 44.72 -6.39 -18.06
N SER A 149 45.26 -5.19 -17.94
CA SER A 149 44.67 -3.96 -18.42
C SER A 149 45.01 -3.64 -19.88
N ASN A 150 46.05 -4.28 -20.43
CA ASN A 150 46.53 -3.97 -21.77
C ASN A 150 45.44 -4.25 -22.82
N GLY A 151 45.13 -3.23 -23.62
CA GLY A 151 44.18 -3.31 -24.74
C GLY A 151 42.69 -3.39 -24.36
N LYS A 152 42.30 -3.16 -23.10
CA LYS A 152 40.90 -3.29 -22.65
C LYS A 152 40.22 -1.94 -22.40
N SER A 153 38.91 -1.89 -22.60
CA SER A 153 38.11 -0.69 -22.32
C SER A 153 37.90 -0.49 -20.82
N SER A 154 37.63 0.74 -20.37
CA SER A 154 37.40 1.03 -18.94
C SER A 154 36.24 0.22 -18.34
N GLU A 155 35.21 -0.10 -19.13
CA GLU A 155 34.10 -0.99 -18.72
C GLU A 155 34.58 -2.43 -18.51
N GLN A 156 35.39 -2.95 -19.44
CA GLN A 156 36.00 -4.27 -19.31
C GLN A 156 36.99 -4.35 -18.14
N LEU A 157 37.70 -3.25 -17.85
CA LEU A 157 38.56 -3.14 -16.66
C LEU A 157 37.76 -3.19 -15.37
N VAL A 158 36.57 -2.57 -15.32
CA VAL A 158 35.65 -2.70 -14.19
C VAL A 158 35.20 -4.16 -14.02
N ASP A 159 34.85 -4.85 -15.11
CA ASP A 159 34.44 -6.25 -15.02
C ASP A 159 35.57 -7.18 -14.56
N ILE A 160 36.80 -6.91 -15.00
CA ILE A 160 37.99 -7.66 -14.57
C ILE A 160 38.31 -7.34 -13.11
N LEU A 161 38.21 -6.08 -12.70
CA LEU A 161 38.35 -5.67 -11.31
C LEU A 161 37.27 -6.31 -10.44
N ILE A 162 36.02 -6.37 -10.88
CA ILE A 162 34.95 -7.04 -10.15
C ILE A 162 35.25 -8.54 -10.06
N LYS A 163 35.69 -9.18 -11.13
CA LYS A 163 36.11 -10.59 -11.11
C LYS A 163 37.30 -10.83 -10.18
N GLU A 164 38.29 -9.96 -10.18
CA GLU A 164 39.48 -10.04 -9.32
C GLU A 164 39.21 -9.56 -7.88
N ILE A 165 38.20 -8.74 -7.60
CA ILE A 165 37.76 -8.43 -6.22
C ILE A 165 36.91 -9.57 -5.67
N ILE A 166 36.06 -10.19 -6.51
CA ILE A 166 35.29 -11.38 -6.14
C ILE A 166 36.24 -12.57 -5.91
N ASN A 167 37.29 -12.71 -6.71
CA ASN A 167 38.31 -13.75 -6.54
C ASN A 167 39.41 -13.37 -5.52
N GLY A 168 39.71 -12.08 -5.37
CA GLY A 168 40.65 -11.47 -4.42
C GLY A 168 40.11 -11.34 -2.99
N ILE A 169 39.03 -12.07 -2.69
CA ILE A 169 38.69 -12.50 -1.32
C ILE A 169 39.68 -13.58 -0.80
N GLN A 170 40.67 -13.95 -1.62
CA GLN A 170 41.90 -14.65 -1.25
C GLN A 170 43.05 -13.73 -1.72
N ILE A 171 43.95 -13.13 -0.93
CA ILE A 171 44.61 -13.44 0.36
C ILE A 171 45.25 -12.11 0.87
N GLU A 172 45.21 -11.73 2.16
CA GLU A 172 46.40 -11.87 3.00
C GLU A 172 46.10 -12.34 4.44
N PRO A 173 47.01 -13.15 5.01
CA PRO A 173 46.76 -14.03 6.14
C PRO A 173 47.08 -13.33 7.45
N THR A 174 46.08 -12.66 8.01
CA THR A 174 45.93 -12.73 9.47
C THR A 174 44.92 -13.84 9.72
N HIS A 175 45.30 -14.82 10.53
CA HIS A 175 44.54 -16.04 10.75
C HIS A 175 43.11 -15.76 11.27
N GLU A 176 42.16 -15.55 10.37
CA GLU A 176 40.73 -15.49 10.71
C GLU A 176 39.95 -16.39 9.75
N GLN A 177 40.18 -17.69 9.95
CA GLN A 177 39.20 -18.78 9.84
C GLN A 177 38.05 -18.59 8.82
N ASN A 178 38.21 -19.18 7.61
CA ASN A 178 37.13 -19.42 6.63
C ASN A 178 36.00 -20.32 7.17
N TYR A 179 36.22 -20.90 8.35
CA TYR A 179 35.33 -21.82 9.03
C TYR A 179 35.21 -21.40 10.48
N PHE A 180 34.01 -21.35 11.04
CA PHE A 180 33.85 -21.27 12.48
C PHE A 180 34.23 -22.60 13.12
N ASP A 181 34.89 -22.50 14.28
CA ASP A 181 35.04 -23.62 15.19
C ASP A 181 33.72 -23.86 15.92
N ALA A 182 33.28 -25.11 15.99
CA ALA A 182 32.07 -25.48 16.70
C ALA A 182 32.23 -25.27 18.22
N ILE A 183 31.27 -24.59 18.82
CA ILE A 183 31.26 -24.26 20.26
C ILE A 183 30.99 -25.52 21.10
N GLY A 184 30.26 -26.49 20.54
CA GLY A 184 29.92 -27.77 21.16
C GLY A 184 28.42 -28.04 21.23
N ASP A 185 28.07 -29.18 21.79
CA ASP A 185 26.72 -29.72 21.96
C ASP A 185 26.17 -29.56 23.40
N ASP A 186 26.86 -28.79 24.23
CA ASP A 186 26.50 -28.56 25.63
C ASP A 186 25.14 -27.83 25.77
N LEU A 187 24.41 -28.12 26.85
CA LEU A 187 23.12 -27.48 27.15
C LEU A 187 23.22 -25.96 27.40
N SER A 188 24.42 -25.46 27.72
CA SER A 188 24.73 -24.04 27.85
C SER A 188 24.83 -23.31 26.51
N VAL A 189 25.03 -24.04 25.42
CA VAL A 189 25.07 -23.49 24.06
C VAL A 189 23.65 -23.36 23.52
N LEU A 190 23.42 -22.28 22.76
CA LEU A 190 22.12 -21.99 22.16
C LEU A 190 21.67 -23.15 21.26
N PRO A 191 20.38 -23.57 21.31
CA PRO A 191 19.85 -24.70 20.56
C PRO A 191 20.25 -24.74 19.07
N PHE A 192 20.22 -23.59 18.38
CA PHE A 192 20.53 -23.48 16.95
C PHE A 192 22.04 -23.47 16.62
N LEU A 193 22.92 -23.55 17.63
CA LEU A 193 24.39 -23.60 17.48
C LEU A 193 24.98 -24.95 17.92
N ARG A 194 24.16 -25.86 18.44
CA ARG A 194 24.62 -27.14 18.97
C ARG A 194 25.08 -28.05 17.85
N ILE A 195 26.37 -28.33 17.83
CA ILE A 195 26.99 -29.30 16.92
C ILE A 195 28.26 -29.85 17.56
N SER A 196 28.65 -31.07 17.19
CA SER A 196 29.88 -31.68 17.70
C SER A 196 31.10 -30.77 17.50
N LYS A 197 31.98 -30.68 18.49
CA LYS A 197 33.16 -29.79 18.50
C LYS A 197 34.13 -30.00 17.33
N ASN A 198 34.07 -31.17 16.67
CA ASN A 198 34.96 -31.51 15.55
C ASN A 198 34.44 -31.05 14.18
N THR A 199 33.31 -30.37 14.12
CA THR A 199 32.68 -29.98 12.86
C THR A 199 33.13 -28.59 12.42
N ARG A 200 33.61 -28.45 11.18
CA ARG A 200 33.98 -27.15 10.60
C ARG A 200 32.78 -26.54 9.89
N ILE A 201 32.49 -25.28 10.18
CA ILE A 201 31.26 -24.63 9.74
C ILE A 201 31.61 -23.48 8.83
N PHE A 202 31.08 -23.44 7.60
CA PHE A 202 31.45 -22.39 6.64
C PHE A 202 31.01 -20.99 7.09
N ASN A 203 31.97 -20.05 7.10
CA ASN A 203 31.67 -18.64 7.28
C ASN A 203 31.25 -18.02 5.95
N ARG A 204 29.94 -17.82 5.78
CA ARG A 204 29.32 -17.19 4.59
C ARG A 204 29.34 -15.67 4.67
N ARG A 205 29.84 -15.08 5.77
CA ARG A 205 29.98 -13.63 6.01
C ARG A 205 28.69 -12.86 5.71
N MET A 206 27.63 -13.17 6.46
CA MET A 206 26.31 -12.57 6.27
C MET A 206 26.35 -11.02 6.31
N ARG A 207 25.78 -10.39 5.28
CA ARG A 207 25.67 -8.92 5.16
C ARG A 207 24.54 -8.39 6.04
N ARG A 208 24.66 -7.15 6.53
CA ARG A 208 23.67 -6.54 7.44
C ARG A 208 22.23 -6.56 6.95
N ARG A 209 21.97 -6.21 5.67
CA ARG A 209 20.61 -6.26 5.08
C ARG A 209 20.03 -7.68 5.14
N MET A 210 20.85 -8.69 4.83
CA MET A 210 20.43 -10.10 4.91
C MET A 210 20.13 -10.50 6.36
N THR A 211 20.97 -10.09 7.32
CA THR A 211 20.73 -10.31 8.75
C THR A 211 19.41 -9.70 9.20
N GLY A 212 19.13 -8.44 8.83
CA GLY A 212 17.89 -7.76 9.17
C GLY A 212 16.65 -8.43 8.58
N LEU A 213 16.70 -8.85 7.31
CA LEU A 213 15.60 -9.59 6.67
C LEU A 213 15.36 -10.95 7.34
N LEU A 214 16.42 -11.68 7.66
CA LEU A 214 16.31 -12.99 8.30
C LEU A 214 15.73 -12.88 9.72
N ILE A 215 16.13 -11.86 10.50
CA ILE A 215 15.54 -11.56 11.81
C ILE A 215 14.04 -11.26 11.68
N LYS A 216 13.66 -10.46 10.67
CA LYS A 216 12.27 -10.12 10.40
C LYS A 216 11.44 -11.35 10.03
N ASP A 217 11.99 -12.23 9.19
CA ASP A 217 11.33 -13.48 8.81
C ASP A 217 11.10 -14.39 10.03
N ILE A 218 12.09 -14.51 10.93
CA ILE A 218 11.98 -15.29 12.17
C ILE A 218 10.83 -14.76 13.04
N TRP A 219 10.77 -13.44 13.25
CA TRP A 219 9.68 -12.83 14.02
C TRP A 219 8.32 -13.04 13.36
N ALA A 220 8.25 -12.93 12.04
CA ALA A 220 7.01 -13.14 11.30
C ALA A 220 6.50 -14.59 11.41
N ASP A 221 7.40 -15.58 11.33
CA ASP A 221 7.06 -16.99 11.51
C ASP A 221 6.61 -17.27 12.95
N LYS A 222 7.27 -16.69 13.96
CA LYS A 222 6.86 -16.84 15.36
C LYS A 222 5.48 -16.25 15.66
N ILE A 223 5.15 -15.10 15.07
CA ILE A 223 3.81 -14.50 15.20
C ILE A 223 2.75 -15.38 14.52
N ARG A 224 3.11 -16.10 13.45
CA ARG A 224 2.21 -17.04 12.79
C ARG A 224 1.98 -18.28 13.64
N ASP A 225 3.06 -18.90 14.11
CA ASP A 225 2.99 -20.09 14.97
C ASP A 225 2.18 -19.83 16.26
N THR A 226 2.33 -18.65 16.87
CA THR A 226 1.55 -18.28 18.07
C THR A 226 0.06 -18.10 17.77
N LYS A 227 -0.30 -17.51 16.63
CA LYS A 227 -1.70 -17.40 16.19
C LYS A 227 -2.31 -18.75 15.88
N ASP A 228 -1.57 -19.63 15.19
CA ASP A 228 -2.04 -20.96 14.82
C ASP A 228 -2.26 -21.83 16.07
N HIS A 229 -1.34 -21.75 17.05
CA HIS A 229 -1.51 -22.41 18.35
C HIS A 229 -2.74 -21.89 19.11
N PHE A 230 -2.99 -20.57 19.09
CA PHE A 230 -4.18 -19.98 19.69
C PHE A 230 -5.48 -20.47 19.01
N LEU A 231 -5.50 -20.54 17.67
CA LEU A 231 -6.66 -21.02 16.91
C LEU A 231 -6.93 -22.51 17.15
N GLN A 232 -5.89 -23.34 17.22
CA GLN A 232 -6.02 -24.77 17.52
C GLN A 232 -6.56 -25.00 18.94
N ASN A 233 -6.06 -24.26 19.92
CA ASN A 233 -6.55 -24.36 21.30
C ASN A 233 -7.99 -23.84 21.45
N ALA A 234 -8.35 -22.75 20.76
CA ALA A 234 -9.73 -22.25 20.72
C ALA A 234 -10.72 -23.26 20.10
N SER A 235 -10.26 -24.04 19.12
CA SER A 235 -11.05 -25.09 18.47
C SER A 235 -11.23 -26.31 19.39
N ARG A 236 -10.16 -26.74 20.07
CA ARG A 236 -10.19 -27.81 21.08
C ARG A 236 -11.07 -27.47 22.28
N THR A 237 -11.07 -26.23 22.77
CA THR A 237 -11.97 -25.81 23.86
C THR A 237 -13.45 -25.84 23.46
N LYS A 238 -13.76 -25.61 22.18
CA LYS A 238 -15.14 -25.72 21.68
C LYS A 238 -15.59 -27.17 21.53
N GLU A 239 -14.69 -28.08 21.16
CA GLU A 239 -14.97 -29.52 21.09
C GLU A 239 -15.08 -30.16 22.49
N ASN A 240 -14.24 -29.75 23.44
CA ASN A 240 -14.30 -30.25 24.82
C ASN A 240 -15.55 -29.75 25.57
N ASN A 241 -15.97 -28.50 25.36
CA ASN A 241 -17.21 -27.99 25.95
C ASN A 241 -18.46 -28.63 25.31
N ALA A 242 -18.37 -29.13 24.07
CA ALA A 242 -19.44 -29.91 23.43
C ALA A 242 -19.48 -31.38 23.90
N SER A 243 -18.37 -31.93 24.37
CA SER A 243 -18.29 -33.29 24.93
C SER A 243 -18.55 -33.37 26.45
N GLU A 244 -18.40 -32.27 27.19
CA GLU A 244 -18.80 -32.19 28.60
C GLU A 244 -20.33 -32.11 28.78
N LEU A 245 -21.06 -31.55 27.82
CA LEU A 245 -22.53 -31.58 27.80
C LEU A 245 -23.12 -32.97 27.48
N SER A 246 -22.33 -33.88 26.92
CA SER A 246 -22.76 -35.25 26.59
C SER A 246 -22.29 -36.32 27.60
N SER A 247 -21.50 -35.94 28.62
CA SER A 247 -20.90 -36.88 29.60
C SER A 247 -21.44 -36.76 31.03
N SER A 248 -22.54 -36.03 31.26
CA SER A 248 -23.22 -35.98 32.58
C SER A 248 -24.11 -37.20 32.91
N LEU A 249 -23.98 -38.33 32.20
CA LEU A 249 -24.69 -39.57 32.49
C LEU A 249 -23.79 -40.79 32.34
N ARG A 250 -22.82 -40.99 33.25
CA ARG A 250 -22.40 -42.33 33.70
C ARG A 250 -21.52 -42.27 34.94
N SER A 251 -21.99 -42.92 35.99
CA SER A 251 -21.29 -43.26 37.23
C SER A 251 -20.31 -44.44 37.03
N PRO A 252 -19.40 -44.68 38.00
CA PRO A 252 -18.03 -45.17 37.77
C PRO A 252 -17.87 -46.68 38.04
N LEU A 253 -16.94 -47.34 37.34
CA LEU A 253 -16.23 -48.54 37.82
C LEU A 253 -15.03 -48.93 36.91
N LEU A 254 -13.85 -48.90 37.54
CA LEU A 254 -12.57 -49.62 37.33
C LEU A 254 -12.32 -50.43 36.03
N GLN A 255 -11.19 -50.14 35.35
CA GLN A 255 -10.01 -51.03 35.40
C GLN A 255 -8.73 -50.39 34.84
N ILE A 256 -7.64 -50.73 35.53
CA ILE A 256 -6.23 -50.38 35.33
C ILE A 256 -5.64 -51.24 34.22
N THR A 257 -4.83 -50.66 33.31
CA THR A 257 -3.55 -51.25 32.87
C THR A 257 -2.59 -50.17 32.35
N HIS A 258 -1.36 -50.24 32.82
CA HIS A 258 -0.20 -49.41 32.46
C HIS A 258 0.23 -49.54 31.00
N SER A 259 0.59 -48.42 30.36
CA SER A 259 1.88 -48.22 29.67
C SER A 259 1.94 -46.86 28.97
N SER A 260 3.11 -46.23 29.03
CA SER A 260 3.54 -45.08 28.22
C SER A 260 3.18 -43.68 28.75
N SER A 261 3.84 -43.40 29.88
CA SER A 261 4.54 -42.15 30.20
C SER A 261 4.49 -41.01 29.18
N ASP A 262 4.05 -39.86 29.70
CA ASP A 262 4.68 -38.55 29.58
C ASP A 262 4.82 -37.96 28.17
N ASN A 263 3.81 -37.21 27.71
CA ASN A 263 3.99 -36.26 26.60
C ASN A 263 2.93 -35.14 26.53
N ASN A 264 2.47 -34.58 27.66
CA ASN A 264 1.46 -33.50 27.60
C ASN A 264 1.66 -32.31 28.55
N SER A 265 2.88 -32.05 29.04
CA SER A 265 3.14 -30.95 29.99
C SER A 265 4.23 -29.94 29.61
N ASN A 266 4.77 -29.94 28.38
CA ASN A 266 5.95 -29.12 28.04
C ASN A 266 5.83 -28.17 26.84
N GLN A 267 4.63 -27.82 26.34
CA GLN A 267 4.51 -26.98 25.14
C GLN A 267 4.41 -25.47 25.36
N ASN A 268 4.26 -24.98 26.61
CA ASN A 268 3.94 -23.57 26.85
C ASN A 268 5.14 -22.61 26.98
N ASN A 269 6.39 -23.08 27.08
CA ASN A 269 7.56 -22.21 27.33
C ASN A 269 8.75 -22.50 26.39
N LYS A 270 8.56 -22.50 25.06
CA LYS A 270 9.69 -22.55 24.13
C LYS A 270 10.36 -21.18 24.07
N THR A 271 11.67 -21.14 24.30
CA THR A 271 12.45 -19.88 24.24
C THR A 271 12.57 -19.39 22.78
N LEU A 272 12.94 -18.13 22.57
CA LEU A 272 13.19 -17.63 21.20
C LEU A 272 14.30 -18.45 20.50
N ALA A 273 15.32 -18.89 21.24
CA ALA A 273 16.39 -19.70 20.68
C ALA A 273 15.91 -21.09 20.21
N ASP A 274 14.95 -21.70 20.92
CA ASP A 274 14.31 -22.95 20.50
C ASP A 274 13.47 -22.74 19.22
N HIS A 275 12.77 -21.60 19.13
CA HIS A 275 12.00 -21.24 17.94
C HIS A 275 12.91 -21.03 16.73
N VAL A 276 14.05 -20.36 16.90
CA VAL A 276 15.04 -20.16 15.82
C VAL A 276 15.63 -21.48 15.32
N ALA A 277 15.90 -22.44 16.22
CA ALA A 277 16.37 -23.77 15.83
C ALA A 277 15.32 -24.49 14.96
N ALA A 278 14.07 -24.54 15.43
CA ALA A 278 12.96 -25.15 14.69
C ALA A 278 12.71 -24.43 13.34
N TYR A 279 12.84 -23.11 13.32
CA TYR A 279 12.70 -22.30 12.12
C TYR A 279 13.75 -22.65 11.06
N PHE A 280 15.02 -22.76 11.44
CA PHE A 280 16.08 -23.10 10.49
C PHE A 280 15.95 -24.51 9.95
N GLU A 281 15.56 -25.48 10.79
CA GLU A 281 15.29 -26.84 10.33
C GLU A 281 14.12 -26.89 9.33
N LYS A 282 13.03 -26.17 9.62
CA LYS A 282 11.84 -26.06 8.75
C LYS A 282 12.13 -25.31 7.44
N ARG A 283 12.99 -24.29 7.45
CA ARG A 283 13.28 -23.46 6.27
C ARG A 283 14.23 -24.14 5.29
N PHE A 284 15.26 -24.82 5.79
CA PHE A 284 16.34 -25.34 4.95
C PHE A 284 16.27 -26.85 4.69
N ASN A 285 15.37 -27.58 5.37
CA ASN A 285 15.21 -29.05 5.24
C ASN A 285 16.52 -29.84 5.39
N SER A 286 17.54 -29.23 5.98
CA SER A 286 18.89 -29.76 6.15
C SER A 286 19.47 -29.20 7.44
N HIS A 287 19.78 -30.10 8.37
CA HIS A 287 20.32 -29.75 9.68
C HIS A 287 21.71 -29.11 9.58
N THR A 288 22.52 -29.48 8.58
CA THR A 288 23.86 -28.89 8.37
C THR A 288 23.78 -27.43 7.94
N ILE A 289 22.89 -27.11 6.99
CA ILE A 289 22.67 -25.74 6.50
C ILE A 289 22.02 -24.88 7.60
N ALA A 290 21.10 -25.47 8.38
CA ALA A 290 20.49 -24.81 9.53
C ALA A 290 21.54 -24.35 10.55
N ILE A 291 22.49 -25.23 10.89
CA ILE A 291 23.59 -24.89 11.81
C ILE A 291 24.54 -23.87 11.19
N GLU A 292 24.92 -24.02 9.92
CA GLU A 292 25.73 -23.00 9.22
C GLU A 292 25.08 -21.62 9.30
N MET A 293 23.77 -21.54 9.05
CA MET A 293 23.04 -20.28 9.12
C MET A 293 22.96 -19.75 10.55
N GLY A 294 22.84 -20.63 11.54
CA GLY A 294 22.92 -20.29 12.96
C GLY A 294 24.22 -19.61 13.36
N TYR A 295 25.37 -20.20 12.99
CA TYR A 295 26.69 -19.61 13.27
C TYR A 295 26.87 -18.29 12.54
N ASN A 296 26.52 -18.22 11.26
CA ASN A 296 26.59 -16.97 10.48
C ASN A 296 25.67 -15.87 11.02
N LEU A 297 24.48 -16.22 11.53
CA LEU A 297 23.58 -15.29 12.20
C LEU A 297 24.19 -14.78 13.51
N SER A 298 24.75 -15.68 14.34
CA SER A 298 25.38 -15.29 15.60
C SER A 298 26.56 -14.34 15.40
N ASP A 299 27.44 -14.64 14.44
CA ASP A 299 28.58 -13.82 14.06
C ASP A 299 28.12 -12.45 13.50
N ALA A 300 27.12 -12.45 12.62
CA ALA A 300 26.56 -11.19 12.11
C ALA A 300 25.92 -10.34 13.22
N CYS A 301 25.22 -10.95 14.17
CA CYS A 301 24.66 -10.24 15.32
C CYS A 301 25.76 -9.59 16.18
N GLN A 302 26.91 -10.24 16.32
CA GLN A 302 28.06 -9.69 17.04
C GLN A 302 28.75 -8.56 16.26
N ARG A 303 28.90 -8.70 14.94
CA ARG A 303 29.47 -7.66 14.08
C ARG A 303 28.60 -6.40 13.99
N TYR A 304 27.27 -6.55 13.99
CA TYR A 304 26.33 -5.44 13.85
C TYR A 304 25.65 -5.04 15.18
N ARG A 305 26.35 -5.17 16.32
CA ARG A 305 25.85 -4.76 17.65
C ARG A 305 25.44 -3.29 17.73
N ASN A 306 25.98 -2.43 16.88
CA ASN A 306 25.61 -1.02 16.83
C ASN A 306 24.17 -0.78 16.35
N SER A 307 23.55 -1.77 15.69
CA SER A 307 22.15 -1.69 15.29
C SER A 307 21.25 -2.07 16.46
N GLU A 308 20.41 -1.14 16.92
CA GLU A 308 19.54 -1.32 18.08
C GLU A 308 18.64 -2.57 17.95
N ARG A 309 18.04 -2.80 16.78
CA ARG A 309 17.18 -3.98 16.55
C ARG A 309 17.93 -5.30 16.55
N ILE A 310 19.11 -5.33 15.93
CA ILE A 310 19.92 -6.56 15.85
C ILE A 310 20.43 -6.88 17.25
N ASN A 311 20.86 -5.87 18.00
CA ASN A 311 21.28 -6.03 19.38
C ASN A 311 20.14 -6.48 20.30
N LEU A 312 18.95 -5.90 20.16
CA LEU A 312 17.76 -6.32 20.90
C LEU A 312 17.39 -7.78 20.60
N PHE A 313 17.39 -8.17 19.32
CA PHE A 313 17.17 -9.56 18.93
C PHE A 313 18.23 -10.51 19.51
N TRP A 314 19.51 -10.14 19.42
CA TRP A 314 20.60 -10.93 19.97
C TRP A 314 20.51 -11.07 21.51
N GLY A 315 20.15 -9.99 22.20
CA GLY A 315 19.92 -9.99 23.64
C GLY A 315 18.75 -10.90 24.05
N ILE A 316 17.68 -10.94 23.25
CA ILE A 316 16.54 -11.85 23.52
C ILE A 316 16.93 -13.30 23.24
N ILE A 317 17.64 -13.57 22.14
CA ILE A 317 18.10 -14.92 21.79
C ILE A 317 19.03 -15.49 22.86
N THR A 318 19.94 -14.67 23.37
CA THR A 318 20.88 -15.07 24.43
C THR A 318 20.22 -15.17 25.82
N GLY A 319 18.93 -14.82 25.93
CA GLY A 319 18.20 -14.81 27.20
C GLY A 319 18.60 -13.68 28.15
N GLN A 320 19.37 -12.70 27.67
CA GLN A 320 19.76 -11.53 28.45
C GLN A 320 18.61 -10.53 28.58
N ILE A 321 17.82 -10.38 27.52
CA ILE A 321 16.69 -9.45 27.41
C ILE A 321 15.38 -10.23 27.35
N GLU A 322 14.35 -9.72 28.01
CA GLU A 322 13.02 -10.31 27.96
C GLU A 322 12.38 -10.11 26.58
N GLU A 323 11.80 -11.17 26.04
CA GLU A 323 11.10 -11.12 24.75
C GLU A 323 9.99 -10.07 24.70
N MET A 324 9.33 -9.81 25.83
CA MET A 324 8.25 -8.83 25.94
C MET A 324 8.71 -7.41 25.61
N VAL A 325 10.01 -7.10 25.67
CA VAL A 325 10.53 -5.78 25.29
C VAL A 325 10.27 -5.52 23.81
N TYR A 326 10.53 -6.52 22.96
CA TYR A 326 10.25 -6.44 21.53
C TYR A 326 8.75 -6.27 21.26
N HIS A 327 7.92 -7.13 21.85
CA HIS A 327 6.47 -7.09 21.62
C HIS A 327 5.85 -5.79 22.12
N HIS A 328 6.35 -5.24 23.23
CA HIS A 328 5.92 -3.93 23.71
C HIS A 328 6.28 -2.83 22.72
N GLN A 329 7.54 -2.76 22.25
CA GLN A 329 7.96 -1.78 21.24
C GLN A 329 7.09 -1.87 19.97
N MET A 330 6.88 -3.08 19.44
CA MET A 330 6.06 -3.27 18.24
C MET A 330 4.59 -2.93 18.48
N LYS A 331 4.05 -3.25 19.66
CA LYS A 331 2.69 -2.89 20.04
C LYS A 331 2.51 -1.38 20.11
N SER A 332 3.42 -0.67 20.77
CA SER A 332 3.39 0.80 20.88
C SER A 332 3.46 1.47 19.50
N ILE A 333 4.35 1.01 18.61
CA ILE A 333 4.43 1.51 17.22
C ILE A 333 3.12 1.25 16.47
N SER A 334 2.56 0.05 16.58
CA SER A 334 1.31 -0.31 15.90
C SER A 334 0.09 0.47 16.42
N GLN A 335 0.02 0.72 17.74
CA GLN A 335 -1.03 1.51 18.36
C GLN A 335 -0.97 2.97 17.91
N LEU A 336 0.23 3.54 17.82
CA LEU A 336 0.41 4.90 17.30
C LEU A 336 -0.07 4.99 15.84
N LEU A 337 0.35 4.06 14.99
CA LEU A 337 -0.11 4.03 13.59
C LEU A 337 -1.64 3.91 13.48
N GLN A 338 -2.25 3.01 14.26
CA GLN A 338 -3.71 2.85 14.29
C GLN A 338 -4.42 4.12 14.78
N HIS A 339 -3.85 4.81 15.77
CA HIS A 339 -4.36 6.08 16.26
C HIS A 339 -4.31 7.16 15.18
N LEU A 340 -3.19 7.31 14.47
CA LEU A 340 -3.06 8.26 13.37
C LEU A 340 -4.07 7.98 12.25
N ILE A 341 -4.27 6.71 11.89
CA ILE A 341 -5.28 6.30 10.90
C ILE A 341 -6.70 6.67 11.40
N LYS A 342 -7.00 6.46 12.69
CA LYS A 342 -8.30 6.79 13.29
C LYS A 342 -8.53 8.31 13.30
N MET A 343 -7.55 9.10 13.73
CA MET A 343 -7.62 10.56 13.76
C MET A 343 -7.80 11.13 12.37
N LYS A 344 -7.07 10.63 11.37
CA LYS A 344 -7.25 11.01 9.97
C LYS A 344 -8.70 10.79 9.49
N LYS A 345 -9.34 9.69 9.89
CA LYS A 345 -10.76 9.44 9.57
C LYS A 345 -11.70 10.46 10.25
N LEU A 346 -11.40 10.83 11.49
CA LEU A 346 -12.16 11.85 12.24
C LEU A 346 -12.04 13.23 11.61
N PHE A 347 -10.83 13.66 11.23
CA PHE A 347 -10.62 14.94 10.54
C PHE A 347 -11.32 14.97 9.17
N SER A 348 -11.33 13.86 8.42
CA SER A 348 -12.05 13.78 7.15
C SER A 348 -13.57 13.85 7.28
N THR A 349 -14.14 13.49 8.44
CA THR A 349 -15.60 13.56 8.68
C THR A 349 -16.08 14.93 9.15
N GLN A 350 -15.19 15.78 9.67
CA GLN A 350 -15.53 17.15 10.08
C GLN A 350 -15.44 18.18 8.94
N GLN A 351 -14.87 17.82 7.79
CA GLN A 351 -14.70 18.72 6.62
C GLN A 351 -15.75 18.57 5.51
N GLU A 352 -16.72 17.63 5.58
CA GLU A 352 -17.79 17.55 4.56
C GLU A 352 -18.81 18.71 4.76
N PRO A 353 -19.01 19.61 3.77
CA PRO A 353 -20.07 20.61 3.85
C PRO A 353 -21.44 19.94 3.86
N LEU A 354 -22.36 20.48 4.68
CA LEU A 354 -23.76 20.02 4.84
C LEU A 354 -24.52 19.81 3.50
N SER A 355 -24.07 20.44 2.42
CA SER A 355 -24.68 20.32 1.08
C SER A 355 -24.49 18.94 0.42
N THR A 356 -23.43 18.20 0.75
CA THR A 356 -23.14 16.89 0.14
C THR A 356 -23.95 15.77 0.79
N ARG A 357 -24.25 15.91 2.09
CA ARG A 357 -25.10 14.98 2.85
C ARG A 357 -26.55 15.02 2.36
N ALA A 358 -27.06 16.20 2.00
CA ALA A 358 -28.37 16.36 1.39
C ALA A 358 -28.45 15.72 -0.01
N ARG A 359 -27.38 15.84 -0.82
CA ARG A 359 -27.32 15.22 -2.16
C ARG A 359 -27.29 13.69 -2.12
N ARG A 360 -26.63 13.07 -1.13
CA ARG A 360 -26.66 11.61 -0.96
C ARG A 360 -28.02 11.09 -0.49
N ALA A 361 -28.74 11.84 0.34
CA ALA A 361 -30.06 11.44 0.82
C ALA A 361 -31.16 11.45 -0.27
N ILE A 362 -31.00 12.27 -1.31
CA ILE A 362 -31.96 12.38 -2.43
C ILE A 362 -31.79 11.22 -3.45
N VAL A 363 -30.65 10.52 -3.46
CA VAL A 363 -30.38 9.42 -4.40
C VAL A 363 -30.82 8.05 -3.87
N SER A 364 -31.27 7.97 -2.61
CA SER A 364 -31.74 6.70 -2.02
C SER A 364 -33.26 6.66 -1.90
N GLU A 365 -33.95 6.35 -2.98
CA GLU A 365 -35.20 5.59 -2.93
C GLU A 365 -34.95 4.13 -3.34
N PRO A 366 -35.78 3.18 -2.86
CA PRO A 366 -35.32 1.83 -2.55
C PRO A 366 -35.53 0.89 -3.72
N SER A 367 -34.46 0.19 -4.13
CA SER A 367 -34.65 -1.04 -4.90
C SER A 367 -33.61 -2.09 -4.57
N THR A 368 -34.16 -3.18 -4.01
CA THR A 368 -33.73 -4.59 -4.03
C THR A 368 -32.96 -5.16 -2.83
N PRO A 369 -33.45 -6.28 -2.25
CA PRO A 369 -32.93 -6.88 -1.02
C PRO A 369 -31.82 -7.88 -1.34
N LEU A 370 -30.62 -7.41 -1.70
CA LEU A 370 -29.44 -8.29 -1.83
C LEU A 370 -28.17 -7.75 -1.14
N SER A 371 -28.21 -6.55 -0.55
CA SER A 371 -27.04 -5.96 0.14
C SER A 371 -26.93 -6.28 1.64
N VAL A 372 -27.88 -7.01 2.22
CA VAL A 372 -27.91 -7.29 3.67
C VAL A 372 -26.95 -8.42 4.09
N ILE A 373 -26.36 -9.18 3.17
CA ILE A 373 -25.52 -10.34 3.53
C ILE A 373 -24.02 -9.99 3.64
N ALA A 374 -23.56 -8.83 3.19
CA ALA A 374 -22.12 -8.52 3.15
C ALA A 374 -21.52 -7.91 4.44
N ASN A 375 -22.31 -7.51 5.44
CA ASN A 375 -21.83 -6.70 6.57
C ASN A 375 -21.58 -7.45 7.90
N ARG A 376 -21.32 -8.77 7.87
CA ARG A 376 -21.00 -9.53 9.10
C ARG A 376 -19.60 -10.15 9.17
N ARG A 377 -18.64 -9.77 8.31
CA ARG A 377 -17.27 -10.32 8.37
C ARG A 377 -16.15 -9.28 8.25
N LEU A 378 -16.20 -8.21 9.04
CA LEU A 378 -15.07 -7.26 9.16
C LEU A 378 -14.63 -7.04 10.62
N SER A 379 -14.54 -8.12 11.40
CA SER A 379 -13.94 -8.10 12.74
C SER A 379 -12.72 -9.03 12.89
N SER A 380 -12.14 -9.51 11.79
CA SER A 380 -10.96 -10.36 11.85
C SER A 380 -10.06 -10.18 10.63
N LEU A 381 -9.25 -9.11 10.62
CA LEU A 381 -8.05 -9.08 9.79
C LEU A 381 -6.85 -8.85 10.70
N SER A 382 -6.13 -9.94 10.93
CA SER A 382 -4.86 -9.93 11.63
C SER A 382 -3.81 -9.31 10.69
N LEU A 383 -3.22 -8.20 11.13
CA LEU A 383 -2.38 -7.31 10.31
C LEU A 383 -0.91 -7.77 10.23
N PHE A 384 -0.66 -9.08 10.06
CA PHE A 384 0.70 -9.61 9.89
C PHE A 384 0.73 -10.55 8.69
N SER A 385 0.71 -9.96 7.49
CA SER A 385 1.32 -10.52 6.30
C SER A 385 1.27 -9.44 5.22
N MET A 386 2.37 -8.72 5.03
CA MET A 386 2.60 -7.98 3.80
C MET A 386 4.03 -8.25 3.34
N LYS A 387 4.16 -9.26 2.47
CA LYS A 387 4.85 -9.15 1.17
C LYS A 387 4.66 -10.45 0.41
N GLU A 388 4.04 -10.35 -0.77
CA GLU A 388 4.47 -10.97 -2.02
C GLU A 388 3.52 -10.54 -3.15
N HIS A 389 3.94 -9.54 -3.94
CA HIS A 389 4.09 -9.58 -5.40
C HIS A 389 4.13 -8.16 -6.02
N PRO A 390 4.84 -7.98 -7.15
CA PRO A 390 5.09 -6.69 -7.77
C PRO A 390 4.03 -6.43 -8.84
N GLU A 391 2.97 -5.72 -8.49
CA GLU A 391 2.21 -4.94 -9.47
C GLU A 391 2.09 -3.52 -8.93
N SER A 392 2.94 -2.67 -9.48
CA SER A 392 2.79 -1.23 -9.41
C SER A 392 1.43 -0.86 -9.98
N THR A 393 0.48 -0.47 -9.14
CA THR A 393 -0.45 0.66 -9.34
C THR A 393 -1.47 0.71 -8.20
N VAL A 394 -1.64 1.91 -7.64
CA VAL A 394 -2.74 2.34 -6.74
C VAL A 394 -2.66 1.94 -5.25
N LEU A 395 -1.67 2.47 -4.53
CA LEU A 395 -1.77 2.70 -3.07
C LEU A 395 -1.24 4.07 -2.62
N HIS A 396 -1.11 5.04 -3.54
CA HIS A 396 -0.45 6.33 -3.26
C HIS A 396 -1.35 7.48 -2.80
N ASN A 397 -2.66 7.32 -2.61
CA ASN A 397 -3.52 8.44 -2.23
C ASN A 397 -4.30 8.16 -0.94
N GLY A 398 -3.86 8.71 0.20
CA GLY A 398 -4.80 9.06 1.25
C GLY A 398 -4.38 9.00 2.72
N LEU A 399 -3.12 8.88 3.14
CA LEU A 399 -2.74 8.96 4.57
C LEU A 399 -1.85 10.17 4.85
N VAL A 400 -2.38 11.34 4.49
CA VAL A 400 -1.73 12.64 4.71
C VAL A 400 -2.53 13.42 5.76
N MET A 401 -1.84 14.09 6.68
CA MET A 401 -2.44 15.03 7.65
C MET A 401 -1.67 16.35 7.63
N THR A 402 -2.30 17.44 8.07
CA THR A 402 -1.57 18.71 8.25
C THR A 402 -0.63 18.61 9.45
N ASN A 403 0.40 19.47 9.47
CA ASN A 403 1.34 19.58 10.59
C ASN A 403 0.62 19.76 11.94
N GLU A 404 -0.43 20.56 11.97
CA GLU A 404 -1.23 20.83 13.17
C GLU A 404 -2.02 19.60 13.62
N GLN A 405 -2.70 18.93 12.69
CA GLN A 405 -3.46 17.70 12.96
C GLN A 405 -2.55 16.57 13.47
N PHE A 406 -1.34 16.48 12.92
CA PHE A 406 -0.36 15.50 13.37
C PHE A 406 0.12 15.79 14.80
N LEU A 407 0.47 17.04 15.11
CA LEU A 407 0.84 17.45 16.47
C LEU A 407 -0.30 17.24 17.48
N GLU A 408 -1.53 17.59 17.11
CA GLU A 408 -2.70 17.35 17.95
C GLU A 408 -2.90 15.86 18.20
N SER A 409 -2.75 15.02 17.17
CA SER A 409 -2.87 13.57 17.31
C SER A 409 -1.79 12.96 18.22
N LEU A 410 -0.56 13.49 18.22
CA LEU A 410 0.49 13.07 19.14
C LEU A 410 0.19 13.47 20.59
N LYS A 411 -0.30 14.70 20.80
CA LYS A 411 -0.70 15.19 22.13
C LYS A 411 -1.85 14.37 22.72
N ILE A 412 -2.83 13.99 21.90
CA ILE A 412 -3.94 13.14 22.33
C ILE A 412 -3.45 11.73 22.69
N PHE A 413 -2.52 11.17 21.91
CA PHE A 413 -2.03 9.82 22.14
C PHE A 413 -1.06 9.72 23.33
N TYR A 414 -0.25 10.74 23.56
CA TYR A 414 0.74 10.79 24.64
C TYR A 414 0.47 11.94 25.63
N PRO A 415 -0.55 11.81 26.50
CA PRO A 415 -0.92 12.87 27.45
C PRO A 415 0.18 13.16 28.49
N ASN A 416 1.02 12.17 28.80
CA ASN A 416 2.05 12.27 29.84
C ASN A 416 3.42 12.71 29.31
N LYS A 417 3.58 12.88 27.98
CA LYS A 417 4.85 13.35 27.40
C LYS A 417 4.94 14.87 27.48
N THR A 418 6.15 15.37 27.70
CA THR A 418 6.42 16.82 27.70
C THR A 418 6.30 17.40 26.29
N SER A 419 6.02 18.70 26.16
CA SER A 419 5.97 19.38 24.86
C SER A 419 7.27 19.21 24.08
N SER A 420 8.44 19.29 24.75
CA SER A 420 9.75 19.08 24.12
C SER A 420 9.92 17.68 23.52
N GLN A 421 9.39 16.63 24.17
CA GLN A 421 9.45 15.26 23.65
C GLN A 421 8.54 15.08 22.43
N ILE A 422 7.37 15.72 22.44
CA ILE A 422 6.45 15.70 21.30
C ILE A 422 7.04 16.48 20.11
N ASP A 423 7.68 17.62 20.40
CA ASP A 423 8.36 18.43 19.39
C ASP A 423 9.57 17.67 18.78
N GLU A 424 10.36 16.94 19.59
CA GLU A 424 11.42 16.08 19.09
C GLU A 424 10.89 15.04 18.10
N LEU A 425 9.80 14.33 18.44
CA LEU A 425 9.15 13.36 17.54
C LEU A 425 8.67 14.03 16.25
N PHE A 426 8.11 15.24 16.35
CA PHE A 426 7.65 15.99 15.20
C PHE A 426 8.80 16.43 14.28
N GLN A 427 9.92 16.88 14.84
CA GLN A 427 11.10 17.25 14.05
C GLN A 427 11.75 16.04 13.40
N SER A 428 11.84 14.90 14.09
CA SER A 428 12.31 13.64 13.50
C SER A 428 11.42 13.19 12.33
N ALA A 429 10.09 13.33 12.46
CA ALA A 429 9.16 13.05 11.36
C ALA A 429 9.38 13.98 10.15
N LYS A 430 9.65 15.26 10.38
CA LYS A 430 9.96 16.21 9.30
C LYS A 430 11.29 15.91 8.61
N HIS A 431 12.29 15.51 9.38
CA HIS A 431 13.60 15.13 8.86
C HIS A 431 13.51 13.93 7.91
N ASP A 432 12.76 12.89 8.31
CA ASP A 432 12.55 11.70 7.47
C ASP A 432 11.87 11.99 6.14
N LEU A 433 10.93 12.93 6.14
CA LEU A 433 10.17 13.29 4.94
C LEU A 433 10.92 14.22 3.99
N GLN A 434 12.04 14.82 4.39
CA GLN A 434 12.90 15.69 3.55
C GLN A 434 12.15 16.79 2.76
N TYR A 435 10.95 17.22 3.20
CA TYR A 435 10.10 18.20 2.51
C TYR A 435 9.62 19.33 3.44
N SER A 436 9.52 20.54 2.86
CA SER A 436 9.02 21.77 3.49
C SER A 436 7.48 21.92 3.42
N ASN A 437 6.73 20.83 3.28
CA ASN A 437 5.29 20.91 3.02
C ASN A 437 4.47 21.05 4.31
N GLU A 438 3.33 21.73 4.21
CA GLU A 438 2.34 21.89 5.29
C GLU A 438 1.66 20.56 5.69
N SER A 439 1.96 19.48 4.96
CA SER A 439 1.34 18.18 5.06
C SER A 439 2.36 17.05 5.26
N ILE A 440 2.04 16.12 6.15
CA ILE A 440 2.84 14.97 6.56
C ILE A 440 2.19 13.70 6.00
N GLU A 441 2.90 12.99 5.13
CA GLU A 441 2.55 11.62 4.76
C GLU A 441 3.02 10.68 5.88
N PHE A 442 2.15 10.36 6.82
CA PHE A 442 2.56 9.58 7.98
C PHE A 442 2.74 8.09 7.66
N SER A 443 2.28 7.59 6.51
CA SER A 443 2.51 6.19 6.10
C SER A 443 3.98 5.87 5.85
N SER A 444 4.74 6.80 5.27
CA SER A 444 6.16 6.59 4.98
C SER A 444 7.02 6.59 6.24
N LEU A 445 6.61 7.28 7.31
CA LEU A 445 7.30 7.28 8.62
C LEU A 445 7.40 5.88 9.25
N PHE A 446 6.48 4.96 8.90
CA PHE A 446 6.46 3.60 9.42
C PHE A 446 7.07 2.58 8.47
N MET A 447 7.66 3.03 7.36
CA MET A 447 8.38 2.16 6.43
C MET A 447 9.82 1.96 6.89
N GLU A 448 10.41 0.85 6.45
CA GLU A 448 11.82 0.56 6.67
C GLU A 448 12.62 0.88 5.42
N ASP A 449 13.82 1.41 5.59
CA ASP A 449 14.75 1.64 4.49
C ASP A 449 15.14 0.32 3.81
N ASP A 450 15.78 0.42 2.64
CA ASP A 450 16.45 -0.68 1.95
C ASP A 450 17.36 -1.51 2.86
N GLU A 451 17.87 -0.91 3.91
CA GLU A 451 18.78 -1.53 4.84
C GLU A 451 18.09 -2.06 6.11
N THR A 452 16.75 -2.19 6.08
CA THR A 452 15.88 -2.62 7.20
C THR A 452 15.99 -1.73 8.45
N ARG A 453 16.47 -0.49 8.30
CA ARG A 453 16.55 0.50 9.38
C ARG A 453 15.20 1.18 9.59
N PHE A 454 14.95 1.63 10.82
CA PHE A 454 13.85 2.57 11.08
C PHE A 454 14.31 3.96 10.66
N GLY A 455 13.38 4.78 10.14
CA GLY A 455 13.59 6.22 10.00
C GLY A 455 13.86 6.89 11.35
N GLU A 456 14.33 8.13 11.31
CA GLU A 456 14.67 8.94 12.47
C GLU A 456 13.48 9.14 13.42
N PHE A 457 12.24 9.14 12.89
CA PHE A 457 11.02 9.20 13.68
C PHE A 457 10.86 7.98 14.60
N LEU A 458 10.98 6.78 14.03
CA LEU A 458 10.81 5.54 14.76
C LEU A 458 11.99 5.25 15.69
N SER A 459 13.21 5.65 15.32
CA SER A 459 14.37 5.57 16.22
C SER A 459 14.20 6.50 17.43
N ALA A 460 13.74 7.74 17.21
CA ALA A 460 13.45 8.69 18.29
C ALA A 460 12.35 8.18 19.22
N LEU A 461 11.28 7.60 18.68
CA LEU A 461 10.20 7.01 19.47
C LEU A 461 10.68 5.85 20.34
N ILE A 462 11.47 4.93 19.79
CA ILE A 462 12.02 3.79 20.55
C ILE A 462 12.99 4.30 21.63
N LYS A 463 13.82 5.28 21.30
CA LYS A 463 14.72 5.94 22.25
C LYS A 463 13.95 6.57 23.41
N GLN A 464 12.85 7.29 23.14
CA GLN A 464 12.00 7.85 24.19
C GLN A 464 11.35 6.77 25.06
N ILE A 465 10.84 5.68 24.47
CA ILE A 465 10.29 4.54 25.23
C ILE A 465 11.36 3.94 26.16
N ASN A 466 12.58 3.77 25.65
CA ASN A 466 13.69 3.26 26.45
C ASN A 466 14.10 4.22 27.57
N GLN A 467 14.09 5.54 27.34
CA GLN A 467 14.35 6.53 28.37
C GLN A 467 13.28 6.53 29.47
N GLU A 468 12.00 6.40 29.11
CA GLU A 468 10.89 6.29 30.07
C GLU A 468 11.01 5.04 30.93
N LYS A 469 11.37 3.90 30.31
CA LYS A 469 11.69 2.66 31.02
C LYS A 469 12.82 2.87 32.03
N MET A 470 13.95 3.44 31.60
CA MET A 470 15.10 3.66 32.48
C MET A 470 14.77 4.63 33.62
N ALA A 471 13.96 5.66 33.37
CA ALA A 471 13.49 6.57 34.42
C ALA A 471 12.61 5.86 35.46
N TYR A 472 11.78 4.90 35.03
CA TYR A 472 11.00 4.06 35.94
C TYR A 472 11.88 3.12 36.77
N VAL A 473 12.87 2.48 36.15
CA VAL A 473 13.85 1.65 36.87
C VAL A 473 14.65 2.48 37.89
N GLU A 474 15.04 3.71 37.55
CA GLU A 474 15.73 4.60 38.48
C GLU A 474 14.82 4.99 39.65
N GLN A 475 13.51 5.23 39.44
CA GLN A 475 12.57 5.44 40.54
C GLN A 475 12.51 4.22 41.49
N ILE A 476 12.49 3.01 40.93
CA ILE A 476 12.52 1.75 41.70
C ILE A 476 13.81 1.67 42.52
N LYS A 477 14.94 1.99 41.90
CA LYS A 477 16.25 2.04 42.58
C LYS A 477 16.22 2.99 43.76
N GLN A 478 15.72 4.23 43.60
CA GLN A 478 15.70 5.23 44.67
C GLN A 478 14.95 4.75 45.92
N ILE A 479 13.88 3.96 45.77
CA ILE A 479 13.13 3.40 46.91
C ILE A 479 13.85 2.22 47.56
N LEU A 480 14.59 1.45 46.76
CA LEU A 480 15.33 0.27 47.23
C LEU A 480 16.72 0.61 47.76
N LEU A 481 17.19 1.86 47.60
CA LEU A 481 18.42 2.37 48.20
C LEU A 481 18.38 2.19 49.73
N GLY A 482 19.21 1.29 50.24
CA GLY A 482 19.30 0.96 51.67
C GLY A 482 19.07 -0.52 51.99
N TYR A 483 18.58 -1.33 51.04
CA TYR A 483 18.47 -2.79 51.21
C TYR A 483 19.55 -3.51 50.38
N PRO A 484 20.55 -4.14 51.02
CA PRO A 484 21.59 -4.89 50.30
C PRO A 484 21.06 -6.21 49.74
N LEU A 485 20.00 -6.77 50.33
CA LEU A 485 19.36 -8.01 49.91
C LEU A 485 17.86 -7.76 49.81
N ILE A 486 17.33 -7.86 48.59
CA ILE A 486 15.95 -7.50 48.29
C ILE A 486 15.09 -8.76 48.22
N THR A 487 14.07 -8.80 49.05
CA THR A 487 13.03 -9.84 49.04
C THR A 487 11.89 -9.49 48.09
N VAL A 488 11.11 -10.49 47.66
CA VAL A 488 9.93 -10.28 46.80
C VAL A 488 8.94 -9.29 47.43
N SER A 489 8.75 -9.33 48.74
CA SER A 489 7.84 -8.42 49.45
C SER A 489 8.31 -6.96 49.40
N GLN A 490 9.60 -6.71 49.61
CA GLN A 490 10.20 -5.37 49.51
C GLN A 490 10.11 -4.83 48.08
N PHE A 491 10.37 -5.68 47.09
CA PHE A 491 10.25 -5.32 45.68
C PHE A 491 8.81 -4.98 45.28
N CYS A 492 7.83 -5.80 45.70
CA CYS A 492 6.41 -5.51 45.46
C CYS A 492 5.99 -4.18 46.10
N ARG A 493 6.42 -3.92 47.33
CA ARG A 493 6.12 -2.66 48.02
C ARG A 493 6.72 -1.46 47.29
N ALA A 494 7.95 -1.58 46.78
CA ALA A 494 8.60 -0.51 46.02
C ALA A 494 7.82 -0.20 44.73
N ILE A 495 7.36 -1.24 44.01
CA ILE A 495 6.53 -1.04 42.81
C ILE A 495 5.20 -0.38 43.17
N TYR A 496 4.47 -0.88 44.19
CA TYR A 496 3.18 -0.30 44.59
C TYR A 496 3.29 1.15 45.07
N MET A 497 4.46 1.57 45.59
CA MET A 497 4.71 2.97 45.95
C MET A 497 4.87 3.89 44.73
N ILE A 498 5.37 3.37 43.61
CA ILE A 498 5.62 4.16 42.38
C ILE A 498 4.43 4.09 41.42
N ASP A 499 3.83 2.91 41.31
CA ASP A 499 2.72 2.60 40.42
C ASP A 499 1.62 1.85 41.20
N PRO A 500 0.68 2.58 41.82
CA PRO A 500 -0.42 1.97 42.57
C PRO A 500 -1.45 1.28 41.67
N ASN A 501 -1.44 1.54 40.36
CA ASN A 501 -2.41 1.03 39.40
C ASN A 501 -1.91 -0.19 38.61
N ILE A 502 -0.74 -0.74 38.98
CA ILE A 502 -0.14 -1.86 38.27
C ILE A 502 -1.07 -3.09 38.22
N ASN A 503 -1.16 -3.71 37.05
CA ASN A 503 -1.89 -4.96 36.88
C ASN A 503 -1.18 -6.10 37.61
N GLN A 504 -1.94 -6.94 38.32
CA GLN A 504 -1.40 -8.12 39.02
C GLN A 504 -0.64 -9.05 38.07
N ASN A 505 -1.10 -9.23 36.84
CA ASN A 505 -0.42 -10.06 35.84
C ASN A 505 0.95 -9.50 35.44
N GLU A 506 1.09 -8.17 35.36
CA GLU A 506 2.35 -7.51 35.02
C GLU A 506 3.32 -7.52 36.20
N LEU A 507 2.82 -7.34 37.43
CA LEU A 507 3.61 -7.52 38.65
C LEU A 507 4.13 -8.95 38.78
N HIS A 508 3.28 -9.96 38.54
CA HIS A 508 3.70 -11.37 38.54
C HIS A 508 4.78 -11.65 37.50
N ARG A 509 4.68 -11.05 36.30
CA ARG A 509 5.70 -11.15 35.26
C ARG A 509 7.03 -10.52 35.69
N TYR A 510 7.00 -9.32 36.28
CA TYR A 510 8.21 -8.68 36.82
C TYR A 510 8.88 -9.56 37.88
N ILE A 511 8.10 -10.15 38.79
CA ILE A 511 8.63 -11.06 39.81
C ILE A 511 9.22 -12.33 39.18
N GLN A 512 8.51 -12.95 38.22
CA GLN A 512 9.00 -14.14 37.51
C GLN A 512 10.33 -13.87 36.79
N TRP A 513 10.47 -12.71 36.16
CA TRP A 513 11.68 -12.34 35.45
C TRP A 513 12.83 -12.00 36.41
N VAL A 514 12.59 -11.09 37.35
CA VAL A 514 13.62 -10.60 38.29
C VAL A 514 14.15 -11.72 39.19
N PHE A 515 13.29 -12.58 39.72
CA PHE A 515 13.69 -13.68 40.60
C PHE A 515 13.87 -15.02 39.87
N SER A 516 13.72 -15.05 38.53
CA SER A 516 13.83 -16.25 37.69
C SER A 516 12.95 -17.43 38.17
N ILE A 517 11.71 -17.14 38.56
CA ILE A 517 10.78 -18.12 39.13
C ILE A 517 10.01 -18.80 37.99
N LYS A 518 10.16 -20.12 37.87
CA LYS A 518 9.47 -20.92 36.84
C LYS A 518 7.98 -21.17 37.15
N ASN A 519 7.60 -21.25 38.44
CA ASN A 519 6.22 -21.46 38.89
C ASN A 519 5.97 -20.75 40.23
N PHE A 520 4.92 -19.93 40.32
CA PHE A 520 4.55 -19.18 41.54
C PHE A 520 4.00 -20.08 42.66
N HIS A 521 3.58 -21.31 42.33
CA HIS A 521 2.91 -22.24 43.27
C HIS A 521 3.84 -23.13 44.10
N SER A 522 5.14 -23.18 43.80
CA SER A 522 6.11 -23.90 44.62
C SER A 522 6.73 -22.92 45.61
N SER A 523 6.23 -22.96 46.84
CA SER A 523 6.77 -22.31 48.04
C SER A 523 8.16 -22.83 48.41
N GLN A 524 9.14 -22.62 47.52
CA GLN A 524 10.55 -22.72 47.83
C GLN A 524 11.03 -21.34 48.24
N GLN A 525 11.82 -21.28 49.31
CA GLN A 525 12.44 -20.06 49.82
C GLN A 525 13.16 -19.33 48.68
N ILE A 526 12.54 -18.26 48.17
CA ILE A 526 13.12 -17.44 47.10
C ILE A 526 14.32 -16.73 47.71
N LYS A 527 15.52 -17.01 47.19
CA LYS A 527 16.75 -16.39 47.68
C LYS A 527 16.65 -14.87 47.48
N PRO A 528 16.99 -14.06 48.49
CA PRO A 528 17.03 -12.62 48.31
C PRO A 528 18.10 -12.27 47.27
N LEU A 529 17.80 -11.28 46.44
CA LEU A 529 18.66 -10.87 45.33
C LEU A 529 19.43 -9.61 45.71
N ASP A 530 20.67 -9.49 45.22
CA ASP A 530 21.45 -8.26 45.36
C ASP A 530 20.80 -7.13 44.53
N LEU A 531 21.00 -5.89 44.97
CA LEU A 531 20.42 -4.70 44.33
C LEU A 531 20.96 -4.53 42.91
N GLU A 532 22.25 -4.76 42.67
CA GLU A 532 22.86 -4.65 41.34
C GLU A 532 22.29 -5.70 40.36
N ASP A 533 22.15 -6.95 40.81
CA ASP A 533 21.57 -8.02 40.02
C ASP A 533 20.09 -7.79 39.71
N LEU A 534 19.34 -7.25 40.67
CA LEU A 534 17.93 -6.89 40.49
C LEU A 534 17.77 -5.79 39.43
N LEU A 535 18.58 -4.73 39.52
CA LEU A 535 18.55 -3.63 38.55
C LEU A 535 18.94 -4.10 37.16
N ARG A 536 20.02 -4.88 37.04
CA ARG A 536 20.46 -5.44 35.75
C ARG A 536 19.36 -6.28 35.09
N ARG A 537 18.58 -7.03 35.88
CA ARG A 537 17.45 -7.82 35.36
C ARG A 537 16.26 -6.94 34.97
N LEU A 538 16.00 -5.86 35.71
CA LEU A 538 14.95 -4.89 35.39
C LEU A 538 15.24 -4.09 34.12
N GLU A 539 16.47 -3.63 33.93
CA GLU A 539 16.89 -2.91 32.72
C GLU A 539 16.64 -3.75 31.45
N ASN A 540 16.76 -5.07 31.59
CA ASN A 540 16.53 -6.04 30.53
C ASN A 540 15.08 -6.59 30.47
N CYS A 541 14.20 -6.13 31.36
CA CYS A 541 12.80 -6.49 31.42
C CYS A 541 11.93 -5.43 30.71
N ALA A 542 10.77 -5.83 30.20
CA ALA A 542 9.77 -4.87 29.69
C ALA A 542 9.01 -4.22 30.85
N CYS A 543 9.70 -3.42 31.66
CA CYS A 543 9.15 -2.75 32.84
C CYS A 543 8.76 -1.30 32.53
N PHE A 544 7.47 -1.05 32.38
CA PHE A 544 6.93 0.28 32.08
C PHE A 544 5.98 0.72 33.19
N LYS A 545 5.90 2.03 33.40
CA LYS A 545 4.96 2.67 34.31
C LYS A 545 3.59 2.74 33.62
N HIS A 546 2.51 2.34 34.32
CA HIS A 546 1.16 2.30 33.78
C HIS A 546 0.36 3.59 34.00
#